data_AF-A0A2X2YXG8-F1
#
_entry.id   AF-A0A2X2YXG8-F1
#
_cell.length_a   1.000
_cell.length_b   1.000
_cell.length_c   1.000
_cell.angle_alpha   90.00
_cell.angle_beta   90.00
_cell.angle_gamma   90.00
#
_symmetry.space_group_name_H-M   'P 1'
#
loop_
_entity.id
_entity.type
_entity.pdbx_description
1 polymer ?
#
loop_
_entity_poly.entity_id
_entity_poly.type
_entity_poly.pdbx_seq_one_letter_code
_entity_poly.pdbx_strand_id
1 'polypeptide(L)'
;MKPDQLILLFLLLVISAFKGKAQISVYSNESIIGKLNEKTVRTACENCYYQESIALFNKKIKIKIPVSIENGKLQTERILEISEKGNNKILKFNAVSDGSSNWLYLQKKRDRIHIIRKLSYSNAVYAKEIKKKDFDYLPATEVCTRNASGVINEEISFNGLFMFVPTDCYKCPIKTDVNDCIKNGKIKYNW
;
A
#
# COMPACT_ATOMS: atom_id res chain seq x y z
N MET A 1 18.07 5.54 -49.97
CA MET A 1 18.42 6.07 -48.63
C MET A 1 19.92 6.31 -48.61
N LYS A 2 20.39 7.50 -48.21
CA LYS A 2 21.84 7.78 -48.21
C LYS A 2 22.54 6.98 -47.09
N PRO A 3 23.81 6.60 -47.23
CA PRO A 3 24.57 5.84 -46.20
C PRO A 3 24.47 6.50 -44.81
N ASP A 4 24.53 7.83 -44.78
CA ASP A 4 24.48 8.63 -43.56
C ASP A 4 23.13 8.53 -42.82
N GLN A 5 22.03 8.33 -43.57
CA GLN A 5 20.71 8.11 -42.99
C GLN A 5 20.56 6.70 -42.41
N LEU A 6 21.26 5.72 -42.98
CA LEU A 6 21.27 4.34 -42.49
C LEU A 6 22.00 4.24 -41.14
N ILE A 7 23.13 4.95 -41.01
CA ILE A 7 23.92 5.05 -39.78
C ILE A 7 23.12 5.71 -38.66
N LEU A 8 22.42 6.81 -38.97
CA LEU A 8 21.59 7.53 -38.00
C LEU A 8 20.41 6.66 -37.50
N LEU A 9 19.78 5.90 -38.40
CA LEU A 9 18.68 4.99 -38.05
C LEU A 9 19.18 3.83 -37.16
N PHE A 10 20.35 3.28 -37.46
CA PHE A 10 20.97 2.23 -36.65
C PHE A 10 21.34 2.72 -35.25
N LEU A 11 21.90 3.93 -35.14
CA LEU A 11 22.20 4.58 -33.85
C LEU A 11 20.93 4.81 -33.02
N LEU A 12 19.84 5.29 -33.64
CA LEU A 12 18.56 5.49 -32.96
C LEU A 12 17.94 4.18 -32.48
N LEU A 13 18.05 3.10 -33.27
CA LEU A 13 17.60 1.75 -32.89
C LEU A 13 18.41 1.20 -31.70
N VAL A 14 19.73 1.36 -31.70
CA VAL A 14 20.58 0.94 -30.58
C VAL A 14 20.26 1.72 -29.30
N ILE A 15 20.06 3.05 -29.38
CA ILE A 15 19.68 3.87 -28.21
C ILE A 15 18.30 3.47 -27.66
N SER A 16 17.37 3.06 -28.53
CA SER A 16 16.04 2.60 -28.09
C SER A 16 16.06 1.23 -27.41
N ALA A 17 17.02 0.36 -27.76
CA ALA A 17 17.17 -0.98 -27.17
C ALA A 17 17.74 -0.97 -25.73
N PHE A 18 18.43 0.12 -25.34
CA PHE A 18 19.01 0.29 -24.00
C PHE A 18 18.12 1.07 -23.02
N LYS A 19 16.80 1.14 -23.23
CA LYS A 19 15.86 1.55 -22.17
C LYS A 19 15.70 0.42 -21.15
N GLY A 20 16.78 0.08 -20.45
CA GLY A 20 16.68 -0.71 -19.22
C GLY A 20 15.71 -0.01 -18.28
N LYS A 21 14.72 -0.73 -17.75
CA LYS A 21 13.85 -0.20 -16.70
C LYS A 21 14.74 0.33 -15.58
N ALA A 22 14.59 1.60 -15.22
CA ALA A 22 15.33 2.19 -14.12
C ALA A 22 15.11 1.32 -12.88
N GLN A 23 16.20 0.76 -12.34
CA GLN A 23 16.14 -0.18 -11.25
C GLN A 23 15.96 0.59 -9.94
N ILE A 24 14.96 0.23 -9.14
CA ILE A 24 14.54 0.99 -7.95
C ILE A 24 15.49 0.70 -6.78
N SER A 25 16.10 1.73 -6.20
CA SER A 25 16.96 1.60 -5.02
C SER A 25 16.16 1.25 -3.76
N VAL A 26 16.72 0.37 -2.94
CA VAL A 26 16.20 0.01 -1.62
C VAL A 26 17.12 0.57 -0.55
N TYR A 27 16.53 1.10 0.50
CA TYR A 27 17.18 1.80 1.59
C TYR A 27 16.96 1.08 2.92
N SER A 28 17.95 1.16 3.80
CA SER A 28 17.84 0.86 5.23
C SER A 28 18.58 1.96 5.97
N ASN A 29 17.91 2.61 6.93
CA ASN A 29 18.45 3.76 7.66
C ASN A 29 19.08 4.81 6.72
N GLU A 30 18.34 5.18 5.66
CA GLU A 30 18.74 6.17 4.63
C GLU A 30 19.91 5.77 3.72
N SER A 31 20.58 4.64 4.01
CA SER A 31 21.65 4.09 3.17
C SER A 31 21.11 3.11 2.14
N ILE A 32 21.62 3.16 0.91
CA ILE A 32 21.26 2.20 -0.14
C ILE A 32 21.86 0.83 0.21
N ILE A 33 21.02 -0.21 0.22
CA ILE A 33 21.44 -1.59 0.54
C ILE A 33 21.35 -2.55 -0.65
N GLY A 34 20.86 -2.07 -1.79
CA GLY A 34 20.64 -2.84 -3.00
C GLY A 34 19.50 -2.26 -3.82
N LYS A 35 18.97 -3.06 -4.73
CA LYS A 35 17.86 -2.66 -5.59
C LYS A 35 16.73 -3.68 -5.58
N LEU A 36 15.52 -3.22 -5.89
CA LEU A 36 14.34 -4.07 -5.93
C LEU A 36 14.52 -5.20 -6.97
N ASN A 37 14.08 -6.40 -6.61
CA ASN A 37 14.22 -7.66 -7.32
C ASN A 37 15.67 -8.17 -7.50
N GLU A 38 16.66 -7.49 -6.94
CA GLU A 38 18.05 -7.92 -6.94
C GLU A 38 18.28 -8.99 -5.88
N LYS A 39 19.19 -9.94 -6.18
CA LYS A 39 19.67 -10.91 -5.18
C LYS A 39 20.44 -10.18 -4.09
N THR A 40 20.29 -10.62 -2.86
CA THR A 40 21.01 -10.06 -1.72
C THR A 40 21.57 -11.19 -0.83
N VAL A 41 22.71 -10.93 -0.22
CA VAL A 41 23.31 -11.82 0.79
C VAL A 41 22.70 -11.60 2.18
N ARG A 42 21.87 -10.56 2.33
CA ARG A 42 21.17 -10.28 3.58
C ARG A 42 20.08 -11.32 3.82
N THR A 43 19.93 -11.72 5.08
CA THR A 43 18.90 -12.67 5.52
C THR A 43 17.67 -11.99 6.09
N ALA A 44 17.80 -10.74 6.56
CA ALA A 44 16.71 -9.95 7.10
C ALA A 44 16.83 -8.46 6.70
N CYS A 45 15.70 -7.77 6.67
CA CYS A 45 15.58 -6.37 6.28
C CYS A 45 14.57 -5.64 7.17
N GLU A 46 14.97 -5.36 8.41
CA GLU A 46 14.12 -4.61 9.33
C GLU A 46 14.05 -3.14 8.88
N ASN A 47 12.83 -2.63 8.68
CA ASN A 47 12.55 -1.26 8.24
C ASN A 47 13.15 -0.88 6.88
N CYS A 48 13.38 -1.85 5.99
CA CYS A 48 13.80 -1.56 4.63
C CYS A 48 12.65 -0.99 3.82
N TYR A 49 12.97 -0.04 2.93
CA TYR A 49 11.98 0.60 2.09
C TYR A 49 12.57 1.00 0.75
N TYR A 50 11.73 1.15 -0.26
CA TYR A 50 12.04 1.99 -1.39
C TYR A 50 11.19 3.26 -1.33
N GLN A 51 11.59 4.28 -2.06
CA GLN A 51 10.90 5.57 -2.04
C GLN A 51 10.39 5.95 -3.41
N GLU A 52 9.13 6.35 -3.48
CA GLU A 52 8.52 6.94 -4.67
C GLU A 52 8.02 8.35 -4.39
N SER A 53 7.95 9.17 -5.43
CA SER A 53 7.30 10.48 -5.36
C SER A 53 5.96 10.43 -6.06
N ILE A 54 4.90 10.80 -5.34
CA ILE A 54 3.55 10.89 -5.88
C ILE A 54 3.03 12.32 -5.82
N ALA A 55 2.05 12.64 -6.66
CA ALA A 55 1.34 13.91 -6.61
C ALA A 55 0.04 13.77 -5.81
N LEU A 56 -0.06 14.46 -4.68
CA LEU A 56 -1.27 14.59 -3.89
C LEU A 56 -1.71 16.04 -3.84
N PHE A 57 -2.90 16.33 -4.39
CA PHE A 57 -3.46 17.67 -4.43
C PHE A 57 -2.50 18.74 -4.99
N ASN A 58 -1.79 18.39 -6.07
CA ASN A 58 -0.75 19.19 -6.74
C ASN A 58 0.52 19.45 -5.89
N LYS A 59 0.70 18.71 -4.79
CA LYS A 59 1.96 18.68 -4.03
C LYS A 59 2.68 17.36 -4.26
N LYS A 60 3.99 17.43 -4.42
CA LYS A 60 4.85 16.24 -4.52
C LYS A 60 5.10 15.72 -3.10
N ILE A 61 4.74 14.47 -2.86
CA ILE A 61 4.91 13.79 -1.57
C ILE A 61 5.78 12.55 -1.79
N LYS A 62 6.77 12.37 -0.93
CA LYS A 62 7.59 11.16 -0.88
C LYS A 62 6.87 10.09 -0.09
N ILE A 63 6.84 8.87 -0.61
CA ILE A 63 6.28 7.71 0.07
C ILE A 63 7.35 6.65 0.24
N LYS A 64 7.57 6.23 1.49
CA LYS A 64 8.43 5.09 1.84
C LYS A 64 7.59 3.83 1.92
N ILE A 65 7.84 2.91 1.00
CA ILE A 65 7.10 1.66 0.80
C ILE A 65 7.95 0.50 1.33
N PRO A 66 7.42 -0.38 2.20
CA PRO A 66 8.20 -1.43 2.84
C PRO A 66 8.69 -2.47 1.83
N VAL A 67 9.90 -2.96 2.10
CA VAL A 67 10.58 -4.01 1.34
C VAL A 67 11.01 -5.09 2.30
N SER A 68 10.83 -6.35 1.89
CA SER A 68 11.38 -7.49 2.60
C SER A 68 12.26 -8.33 1.70
N ILE A 69 12.86 -9.36 2.28
CA ILE A 69 13.69 -10.31 1.56
C ILE A 69 12.91 -11.60 1.42
N GLU A 70 12.56 -11.93 0.19
CA GLU A 70 11.86 -13.17 -0.14
C GLU A 70 12.68 -13.94 -1.16
N ASN A 71 12.98 -15.21 -0.86
CA ASN A 71 13.82 -16.08 -1.68
C ASN A 71 15.18 -15.45 -2.04
N GLY A 72 15.79 -14.76 -1.07
CA GLY A 72 17.09 -14.08 -1.23
C GLY A 72 17.05 -12.86 -2.14
N LYS A 73 15.87 -12.28 -2.41
CA LYS A 73 15.70 -11.06 -3.21
C LYS A 73 14.95 -9.98 -2.44
N LEU A 74 15.32 -8.72 -2.67
CA LEU A 74 14.58 -7.57 -2.15
C LEU A 74 13.25 -7.42 -2.91
N GLN A 75 12.11 -7.58 -2.24
CA GLN A 75 10.79 -7.53 -2.86
C GLN A 75 9.86 -6.58 -2.11
N THR A 76 8.91 -5.99 -2.82
CA THR A 76 7.89 -5.14 -2.18
C THR A 76 6.84 -6.02 -1.53
N GLU A 77 6.46 -5.69 -0.30
CA GLU A 77 5.39 -6.41 0.40
C GLU A 77 4.01 -5.86 0.06
N ARG A 78 3.96 -4.61 -0.42
CA ARG A 78 2.72 -3.86 -0.57
C ARG A 78 2.73 -2.98 -1.81
N ILE A 79 1.62 -3.02 -2.54
CA ILE A 79 1.37 -2.18 -3.70
C ILE A 79 0.62 -0.92 -3.25
N LEU A 80 1.14 0.24 -3.65
CA LEU A 80 0.46 1.52 -3.45
C LEU A 80 -0.55 1.76 -4.58
N GLU A 81 -1.79 2.01 -4.20
CA GLU A 81 -2.84 2.51 -5.09
C GLU A 81 -3.39 3.83 -4.57
N ILE A 82 -3.78 4.70 -5.50
CA ILE A 82 -4.40 5.98 -5.17
C ILE A 82 -5.78 6.00 -5.79
N SER A 83 -6.80 6.27 -4.97
CA SER A 83 -8.18 6.42 -5.43
C SER A 83 -8.78 7.73 -4.92
N GLU A 84 -9.86 8.15 -5.56
CA GLU A 84 -10.57 9.38 -5.22
C GLU A 84 -12.00 9.06 -4.78
N LYS A 85 -12.49 9.80 -3.78
CA LYS A 85 -13.87 9.70 -3.30
C LYS A 85 -14.37 11.08 -2.93
N GLY A 86 -15.07 11.73 -3.86
CA GLY A 86 -15.43 13.15 -3.74
C GLY A 86 -14.18 14.00 -3.60
N ASN A 87 -14.14 14.88 -2.59
CA ASN A 87 -13.00 15.77 -2.33
C ASN A 87 -11.82 15.10 -1.58
N ASN A 88 -11.91 13.79 -1.35
CA ASN A 88 -10.90 13.04 -0.61
C ASN A 88 -10.06 12.17 -1.55
N LYS A 89 -8.75 12.10 -1.29
CA LYS A 89 -7.86 11.08 -1.86
C LYS A 89 -7.66 9.97 -0.84
N ILE A 90 -7.57 8.74 -1.31
CA ILE A 90 -7.35 7.56 -0.47
C ILE A 90 -6.09 6.88 -0.96
N LEU A 91 -5.07 6.84 -0.11
CA LEU A 91 -3.89 6.01 -0.34
C LEU A 91 -4.21 4.61 0.19
N LYS A 92 -4.07 3.59 -0.66
CA LYS A 92 -4.29 2.19 -0.31
C LYS A 92 -2.98 1.45 -0.44
N PHE A 93 -2.59 0.74 0.61
CA PHE A 93 -1.43 -0.14 0.61
C PHE A 93 -1.93 -1.58 0.72
N ASN A 94 -1.99 -2.26 -0.41
CA ASN A 94 -2.49 -3.63 -0.51
C ASN A 94 -1.33 -4.60 -0.35
N ALA A 95 -1.43 -5.54 0.58
CA ALA A 95 -0.45 -6.60 0.71
C ALA A 95 -0.54 -7.58 -0.45
N VAL A 96 0.62 -7.99 -0.96
CA VAL A 96 0.73 -8.93 -2.08
C VAL A 96 0.43 -10.37 -1.64
N SER A 97 0.68 -10.70 -0.37
CA SER A 97 0.70 -12.07 0.12
C SER A 97 -0.56 -12.55 0.86
N ASP A 98 -1.24 -11.68 1.60
CA ASP A 98 -2.29 -12.09 2.55
C ASP A 98 -3.67 -11.43 2.32
N GLY A 99 -3.78 -10.58 1.29
CA GLY A 99 -5.01 -9.85 0.96
C GLY A 99 -5.37 -8.75 1.96
N SER A 100 -4.51 -8.45 2.95
CA SER A 100 -4.70 -7.33 3.85
C SER A 100 -4.48 -6.00 3.13
N SER A 101 -5.09 -4.93 3.65
CA SER A 101 -4.86 -3.59 3.13
C SER A 101 -4.95 -2.52 4.22
N ASN A 102 -4.16 -1.47 4.08
CA ASN A 102 -4.18 -0.30 4.94
C ASN A 102 -4.46 0.95 4.12
N TRP A 103 -5.48 1.71 4.52
CA TRP A 103 -5.95 2.88 3.80
C TRP A 103 -5.79 4.14 4.65
N LEU A 104 -5.36 5.22 3.98
CA LEU A 104 -5.23 6.55 4.55
C LEU A 104 -6.11 7.51 3.77
N TYR A 105 -7.13 8.04 4.43
CA TYR A 105 -8.04 9.02 3.86
C TYR A 105 -7.49 10.42 4.07
N LEU A 106 -7.35 11.13 2.97
CA LEU A 106 -6.72 12.44 2.90
C LEU A 106 -7.69 13.47 2.35
N GLN A 107 -7.67 14.65 2.95
CA GLN A 107 -8.46 15.79 2.50
C GLN A 107 -7.58 17.04 2.46
N LYS A 108 -7.68 17.82 1.39
CA LYS A 108 -7.09 19.15 1.35
C LYS A 108 -7.97 20.13 2.13
N LYS A 109 -7.40 20.84 3.10
CA LYS A 109 -8.05 22.00 3.74
C LYS A 109 -7.05 23.17 3.70
N ARG A 110 -7.45 24.26 3.03
CA ARG A 110 -6.52 25.35 2.68
C ARG A 110 -5.30 24.77 1.94
N ASP A 111 -4.09 25.12 2.34
CA ASP A 111 -2.85 24.63 1.73
C ASP A 111 -2.25 23.39 2.41
N ARG A 112 -3.01 22.72 3.30
CA ARG A 112 -2.51 21.55 4.03
C ARG A 112 -3.27 20.29 3.63
N ILE A 113 -2.55 19.18 3.56
CA ILE A 113 -3.12 17.86 3.34
C ILE A 113 -3.35 17.23 4.70
N HIS A 114 -4.61 16.99 5.05
CA HIS A 114 -5.00 16.43 6.33
C HIS A 114 -5.27 14.95 6.21
N ILE A 115 -4.76 14.18 7.15
CA ILE A 115 -5.23 12.82 7.42
C ILE A 115 -6.53 12.97 8.20
N ILE A 116 -7.62 12.37 7.69
CA ILE A 116 -8.94 12.43 8.33
C ILE A 116 -9.39 11.09 8.90
N ARG A 117 -8.89 9.98 8.34
CA ARG A 117 -9.26 8.63 8.75
C ARG A 117 -8.19 7.62 8.33
N LYS A 118 -7.98 6.62 9.19
CA LYS A 118 -7.21 5.41 8.90
C LYS A 118 -8.16 4.23 8.87
N LEU A 119 -7.89 3.28 8.00
CA LEU A 119 -8.63 2.03 7.89
C LEU A 119 -7.66 0.90 7.60
N SER A 120 -7.94 -0.28 8.13
CA SER A 120 -7.32 -1.52 7.70
C SER A 120 -8.40 -2.56 7.50
N TYR A 121 -8.17 -3.50 6.59
CA TYR A 121 -8.96 -4.72 6.56
C TYR A 121 -8.07 -5.92 6.28
N SER A 122 -8.51 -7.07 6.75
CA SER A 122 -7.82 -8.35 6.59
C SER A 122 -8.80 -9.50 6.67
N ASN A 123 -8.34 -10.68 6.24
CA ASN A 123 -9.04 -11.93 6.50
C ASN A 123 -9.07 -12.22 8.00
N ALA A 124 -10.20 -12.72 8.49
CA ALA A 124 -10.44 -13.01 9.89
C ALA A 124 -11.43 -14.17 10.05
N VAL A 125 -11.68 -14.56 11.29
CA VAL A 125 -12.68 -15.55 11.67
C VAL A 125 -13.71 -14.91 12.59
N TYR A 126 -14.98 -15.10 12.29
CA TYR A 126 -16.10 -14.71 13.15
C TYR A 126 -16.59 -15.93 13.94
N ALA A 127 -16.59 -15.82 15.27
CA ALA A 127 -17.14 -16.82 16.16
C ALA A 127 -18.62 -16.52 16.39
N LYS A 128 -19.51 -17.28 15.75
CA LYS A 128 -20.96 -17.18 15.87
C LYS A 128 -21.43 -18.12 16.99
N GLU A 129 -21.91 -17.57 18.10
CA GLU A 129 -22.50 -18.39 19.16
C GLU A 129 -23.84 -18.98 18.67
N ILE A 130 -23.94 -20.31 18.63
CA ILE A 130 -25.16 -21.04 18.25
C ILE A 130 -25.95 -21.43 19.50
N LYS A 131 -25.24 -21.81 20.56
CA LYS A 131 -25.79 -22.08 21.91
C LYS A 131 -24.79 -21.59 22.94
N LYS A 132 -25.22 -21.50 24.20
CA LYS A 132 -24.36 -21.04 25.30
C LYS A 132 -23.03 -21.81 25.32
N LYS A 133 -21.92 -21.10 25.08
CA LYS A 133 -20.55 -21.65 24.97
C LYS A 133 -20.30 -22.59 23.78
N ASP A 134 -21.17 -22.59 22.77
CA ASP A 134 -21.06 -23.39 21.55
C ASP A 134 -20.97 -22.46 20.34
N PHE A 135 -19.87 -22.54 19.61
CA PHE A 135 -19.50 -21.57 18.59
C PHE A 135 -19.23 -22.26 17.25
N ASP A 136 -19.77 -21.65 16.20
CA ASP A 136 -19.37 -21.92 14.82
C ASP A 136 -18.40 -20.83 14.34
N TYR A 137 -17.41 -21.23 13.55
CA TYR A 137 -16.30 -20.39 13.14
C TYR A 137 -16.36 -20.14 11.65
N LEU A 138 -16.79 -18.94 11.29
CA LEU A 138 -17.08 -18.56 9.91
C LEU A 138 -15.98 -17.65 9.36
N PRO A 139 -15.56 -17.83 8.09
CA PRO A 139 -14.63 -16.92 7.45
C PRO A 139 -15.24 -15.52 7.31
N ALA A 140 -14.46 -14.52 7.65
CA ALA A 140 -14.90 -13.13 7.70
C ALA A 140 -13.83 -12.18 7.14
N THR A 141 -14.27 -10.99 6.75
CA THR A 141 -13.37 -9.84 6.63
C THR A 141 -13.52 -9.01 7.88
N GLU A 142 -12.40 -8.71 8.55
CA GLU A 142 -12.37 -7.73 9.63
C GLU A 142 -11.97 -6.37 9.05
N VAL A 143 -12.76 -5.35 9.37
CA VAL A 143 -12.48 -3.96 9.02
C VAL A 143 -12.28 -3.20 10.32
N CYS A 144 -11.13 -2.55 10.43
CA CYS A 144 -10.78 -1.71 11.55
C CYS A 144 -10.60 -0.27 11.11
N THR A 145 -11.11 0.66 11.90
CA THR A 145 -11.11 2.07 11.53
C THR A 145 -10.68 2.92 12.72
N ARG A 146 -10.06 4.07 12.40
CA ARG A 146 -9.67 5.05 13.39
C ARG A 146 -9.77 6.44 12.78
N ASN A 147 -10.55 7.32 13.42
CA ASN A 147 -10.49 8.74 13.10
C ASN A 147 -9.09 9.24 13.48
N ALA A 148 -8.48 9.97 12.57
CA ALA A 148 -7.13 10.49 12.75
C ALA A 148 -7.13 11.97 12.40
N SER A 149 -6.35 12.75 13.15
CA SER A 149 -6.07 14.14 12.84
C SER A 149 -4.56 14.29 12.72
N GLY A 150 -4.10 14.59 11.52
CA GLY A 150 -2.70 14.83 11.24
C GLY A 150 -2.54 15.64 9.96
N VAL A 151 -1.37 16.24 9.77
CA VAL A 151 -1.02 16.95 8.54
C VAL A 151 0.12 16.20 7.88
N ILE A 152 -0.01 15.98 6.58
CA ILE A 152 1.09 15.50 5.74
C ILE A 152 1.89 16.71 5.30
N ASN A 153 3.18 16.66 5.60
CA ASN A 153 4.14 17.65 5.13
C ASN A 153 4.67 17.20 3.77
N GLU A 154 5.78 16.45 3.78
CA GLU A 154 6.50 16.08 2.56
C GLU A 154 6.70 14.57 2.41
N GLU A 155 6.61 13.81 3.50
CA GLU A 155 6.90 12.38 3.52
C GLU A 155 5.82 11.59 4.25
N ILE A 156 5.53 10.41 3.73
CA ILE A 156 4.67 9.40 4.33
C ILE A 156 5.46 8.09 4.42
N SER A 157 5.57 7.53 5.61
CA SER A 157 6.10 6.18 5.82
C SER A 157 4.96 5.22 6.15
N PHE A 158 4.98 4.03 5.54
CA PHE A 158 4.03 2.96 5.85
C PHE A 158 4.01 2.64 7.35
N ASN A 159 5.18 2.32 7.92
CA ASN A 159 5.31 1.96 9.34
C ASN A 159 4.89 3.10 10.28
N GLY A 160 4.99 4.37 9.84
CA GLY A 160 4.60 5.52 10.65
C GLY A 160 3.10 5.84 10.62
N LEU A 161 2.47 5.82 9.44
CA LEU A 161 1.10 6.31 9.27
C LEU A 161 0.05 5.20 9.11
N PHE A 162 0.42 4.03 8.58
CA PHE A 162 -0.52 2.97 8.23
C PHE A 162 -0.61 1.87 9.28
N MET A 163 0.44 1.66 10.07
CA MET A 163 0.35 0.86 11.28
C MET A 163 -0.30 1.70 12.39
N PHE A 164 -1.44 1.22 12.89
CA PHE A 164 -2.11 1.84 14.04
C PHE A 164 -2.75 0.76 14.89
N VAL A 165 -2.82 1.00 16.20
CA VAL A 165 -3.67 0.19 17.09
C VAL A 165 -5.11 0.55 16.76
N PRO A 166 -5.91 -0.39 16.24
CA PRO A 166 -7.29 -0.11 15.89
C PRO A 166 -8.14 0.03 17.14
N THR A 167 -9.03 1.01 17.13
CA THR A 167 -9.95 1.28 18.25
C THR A 167 -11.37 0.84 17.96
N ASP A 168 -11.70 0.66 16.68
CA ASP A 168 -13.03 0.28 16.25
C ASP A 168 -12.97 -0.73 15.10
N CYS A 169 -13.24 -2.00 15.41
CA CYS A 169 -13.24 -3.10 14.45
C CYS A 169 -14.62 -3.75 14.39
N TYR A 170 -14.95 -4.26 13.21
CA TYR A 170 -16.13 -5.08 12.99
C TYR A 170 -15.86 -6.10 11.89
N LYS A 171 -16.69 -7.14 11.85
CA LYS A 171 -16.56 -8.23 10.89
C LYS A 171 -17.77 -8.26 9.95
N CYS A 172 -17.54 -8.68 8.72
CA CYS A 172 -18.57 -9.00 7.75
C CYS A 172 -18.29 -10.37 7.10
N PRO A 173 -19.30 -11.06 6.55
CA PRO A 173 -19.09 -12.33 5.86
C PRO A 173 -18.08 -12.17 4.73
N ILE A 174 -17.17 -13.14 4.57
CA ILE A 174 -16.08 -13.09 3.58
C ILE A 174 -16.55 -12.88 2.12
N LYS A 175 -17.80 -13.25 1.82
CA LYS A 175 -18.42 -13.08 0.49
C LYS A 175 -18.90 -11.64 0.22
N THR A 176 -18.95 -10.78 1.24
CA THR A 176 -19.36 -9.38 1.11
C THR A 176 -18.22 -8.59 0.47
N ASP A 177 -18.51 -7.77 -0.55
CA ASP A 177 -17.48 -6.87 -1.10
C ASP A 177 -16.92 -5.96 -0.01
N VAL A 178 -15.61 -5.73 -0.02
CA VAL A 178 -14.94 -4.93 1.01
C VAL A 178 -15.48 -3.50 1.04
N ASN A 179 -15.81 -2.89 -0.09
CA ASN A 179 -16.37 -1.54 -0.10
C ASN A 179 -17.77 -1.51 0.51
N ASP A 180 -18.58 -2.54 0.27
CA ASP A 180 -19.89 -2.69 0.89
C ASP A 180 -19.76 -2.92 2.40
N CYS A 181 -18.82 -3.75 2.83
CA CYS A 181 -18.50 -3.95 4.24
C CYS A 181 -18.05 -2.63 4.91
N ILE A 182 -17.24 -1.81 4.23
CA ILE A 182 -16.81 -0.49 4.71
C ILE A 182 -18.00 0.49 4.79
N LYS A 183 -18.88 0.48 3.78
CA LYS A 183 -20.04 1.37 3.69
C LYS A 183 -21.10 1.03 4.74
N ASN A 184 -21.38 -0.26 4.92
CA ASN A 184 -22.43 -0.75 5.79
C ASN A 184 -21.99 -0.81 7.25
N GLY A 185 -20.68 -0.89 7.53
CA GLY A 185 -20.18 -0.80 8.90
C GLY A 185 -20.67 -1.94 9.79
N LYS A 186 -21.10 -1.58 11.00
CA LYS A 186 -21.57 -2.48 12.07
C LYS A 186 -23.02 -2.95 11.92
N ILE A 187 -23.55 -3.05 10.71
CA ILE A 187 -24.88 -3.66 10.55
C ILE A 187 -24.84 -5.13 10.96
N LYS A 188 -26.00 -5.66 11.35
CA LYS A 188 -26.15 -7.11 11.52
C LYS A 188 -26.14 -7.77 10.15
N TYR A 189 -25.03 -8.41 9.82
CA TYR A 189 -24.95 -9.28 8.66
C TYR A 189 -25.69 -10.59 8.91
N ASN A 190 -26.23 -11.16 7.83
CA ASN A 190 -26.65 -12.55 7.85
C ASN A 190 -25.39 -13.43 7.70
N TRP A 191 -25.06 -14.14 8.77
CA TRP A 191 -23.85 -14.97 8.89
C TRP A 191 -24.15 -16.43 8.59
#